data_AF-K9QSU6-F1
#
_entry.id   AF-K9QSU6-F1
#
_cell.length_a   1.000
_cell.length_b   1.000
_cell.length_c   1.000
_cell.angle_alpha   90.00
_cell.angle_beta   90.00
_cell.angle_gamma   90.00
#
_symmetry.space_group_name_H-M   'P 1'
#
loop_
_entity.id
_entity.type
_entity.pdbx_description
1 polymer ?
#
loop_
_entity_poly.entity_id
_entity_poly.type
_entity_poly.pdbx_seq_one_letter_code
_entity_poly.pdbx_strand_id
1 'polypeptide(L)'
;MSNYEQVFASTQTLEESLSSEEAVAAIAVVSAIADSSIDEVDAEGLAGILWEFEVFAEYTEDEIVEIVDDLIASAEEEGVGALLNTATQVLSEDMIWDGFAAGVVVLLDPEELVIPQDKQPYLKKLQEALKLKDEEAQEIIQEVTAAFQESDEEEYLDDEDDTVAMED
;
A
#
# COMPACT_ATOMS: atom_id res chain seq x y z
N MET A 1 -11.33 15.30 -13.60
CA MET A 1 -11.31 14.89 -12.19
C MET A 1 -9.98 14.21 -12.00
N SER A 2 -9.24 14.53 -10.95
CA SER A 2 -8.05 13.73 -10.62
C SER A 2 -8.49 12.31 -10.27
N ASN A 3 -7.65 11.30 -10.49
CA ASN A 3 -7.90 9.92 -10.04
C ASN A 3 -8.23 9.91 -8.53
N TYR A 4 -7.58 10.80 -7.76
CA TYR A 4 -7.86 11.03 -6.35
C TYR A 4 -9.28 11.50 -6.05
N GLU A 5 -9.90 12.29 -6.92
CA GLU A 5 -11.29 12.73 -6.71
C GLU A 5 -12.28 11.59 -6.93
N GLN A 6 -11.96 10.64 -7.83
CA GLN A 6 -12.84 9.51 -8.14
C GLN A 6 -12.93 8.52 -6.98
N VAL A 7 -11.80 8.29 -6.28
CA VAL A 7 -11.74 7.43 -5.09
C VAL A 7 -12.73 7.88 -4.00
N PHE A 8 -12.81 9.17 -3.72
CA PHE A 8 -13.63 9.70 -2.60
C PHE A 8 -14.97 10.30 -3.04
N ALA A 9 -15.32 10.23 -4.32
CA ALA A 9 -16.57 10.80 -4.83
C ALA A 9 -17.80 9.90 -4.62
N SER A 10 -17.58 8.60 -4.43
CA SER A 10 -18.65 7.61 -4.28
C SER A 10 -18.95 7.32 -2.81
N THR A 11 -20.23 7.04 -2.52
CA THR A 11 -20.67 6.47 -1.24
C THR A 11 -21.18 5.04 -1.41
N GLN A 12 -21.00 4.45 -2.59
CA GLN A 12 -21.33 3.06 -2.88
C GLN A 12 -20.36 2.11 -2.17
N THR A 13 -20.76 0.88 -1.97
CA THR A 13 -19.93 -0.26 -1.54
C THR A 13 -20.05 -1.35 -2.59
N LEU A 14 -19.09 -2.28 -2.59
CA LEU A 14 -19.15 -3.49 -3.42
C LEU A 14 -20.40 -4.32 -3.06
N GLU A 15 -20.86 -5.09 -4.04
CA GLU A 15 -21.89 -6.11 -3.81
C GLU A 15 -21.33 -7.31 -3.03
N GLU A 16 -20.05 -7.62 -3.24
CA GLU A 16 -19.32 -8.68 -2.55
C GLU A 16 -18.66 -8.19 -1.27
N SER A 17 -18.55 -9.07 -0.27
CA SER A 17 -17.91 -8.77 1.01
C SER A 17 -16.43 -9.11 0.95
N LEU A 18 -15.59 -8.22 1.48
CA LEU A 18 -14.16 -8.46 1.67
C LEU A 18 -13.87 -8.99 3.08
N SER A 19 -12.81 -9.77 3.23
CA SER A 19 -12.15 -10.07 4.50
C SER A 19 -11.38 -8.85 5.00
N SER A 20 -10.90 -8.87 6.25
CA SER A 20 -10.09 -7.77 6.78
C SER A 20 -8.72 -7.72 6.10
N GLU A 21 -8.14 -8.86 5.74
CA GLU A 21 -6.90 -8.98 4.96
C GLU A 21 -7.09 -8.44 3.54
N GLU A 22 -8.17 -8.85 2.85
CA GLU A 22 -8.53 -8.33 1.53
C GLU A 22 -8.80 -6.82 1.57
N ALA A 23 -9.29 -6.28 2.69
CA ALA A 23 -9.44 -4.84 2.85
C ALA A 23 -8.10 -4.09 2.94
N VAL A 24 -7.04 -4.70 3.50
CA VAL A 24 -5.69 -4.13 3.44
C VAL A 24 -5.21 -4.09 2.00
N ALA A 25 -5.32 -5.21 1.26
CA ALA A 25 -4.97 -5.28 -0.16
C ALA A 25 -5.79 -4.28 -1.00
N ALA A 26 -7.08 -4.12 -0.71
CA ALA A 26 -7.96 -3.18 -1.39
C ALA A 26 -7.48 -1.74 -1.26
N ILE A 27 -6.96 -1.34 -0.09
CA ILE A 27 -6.42 0.00 0.11
C ILE A 27 -5.11 0.20 -0.70
N ALA A 28 -4.27 -0.83 -0.80
CA ALA A 28 -3.09 -0.79 -1.67
C ALA A 28 -3.48 -0.60 -3.14
N VAL A 29 -4.43 -1.41 -3.64
CA VAL A 29 -4.97 -1.32 -5.01
C VAL A 29 -5.56 0.05 -5.28
N VAL A 30 -6.42 0.57 -4.40
CA VAL A 30 -7.00 1.91 -4.53
C VAL A 30 -5.91 2.98 -4.59
N SER A 31 -4.85 2.83 -3.80
CA SER A 31 -3.71 3.77 -3.78
C SER A 31 -2.90 3.71 -5.08
N ALA A 32 -2.69 2.53 -5.65
CA ALA A 32 -2.04 2.38 -6.94
C ALA A 32 -2.86 3.02 -8.07
N ILE A 33 -4.16 2.71 -8.14
CA ILE A 33 -5.09 3.28 -9.13
C ILE A 33 -5.15 4.80 -9.01
N ALA A 34 -5.12 5.31 -7.78
CA ALA A 34 -5.10 6.72 -7.49
C ALA A 34 -3.85 7.40 -8.09
N ASP A 35 -2.68 6.75 -8.00
CA ASP A 35 -1.39 7.30 -8.43
C ASP A 35 -1.18 7.29 -9.95
N SER A 36 -1.38 6.13 -10.60
CA SER A 36 -1.11 5.94 -12.03
C SER A 36 -2.40 5.94 -12.84
N SER A 37 -3.15 4.85 -12.80
CA SER A 37 -4.50 4.64 -13.31
C SER A 37 -4.82 3.15 -13.19
N ILE A 38 -6.09 2.75 -13.38
CA ILE A 38 -6.47 1.34 -13.24
C ILE A 38 -5.78 0.44 -14.29
N ASP A 39 -5.59 0.94 -15.52
CA ASP A 39 -4.92 0.22 -16.61
C ASP A 39 -3.39 0.08 -16.40
N GLU A 40 -2.82 0.85 -15.45
CA GLU A 40 -1.39 0.89 -15.16
C GLU A 40 -1.03 0.18 -13.85
N VAL A 41 -2.01 -0.38 -13.14
CA VAL A 41 -1.73 -1.16 -11.93
C VAL A 41 -1.14 -2.51 -12.31
N ASP A 42 0.00 -2.83 -11.71
CA ASP A 42 0.66 -4.12 -11.83
C ASP A 42 0.33 -5.00 -10.62
N ALA A 43 -0.44 -6.07 -10.85
CA ALA A 43 -0.84 -6.99 -9.80
C ALA A 43 0.34 -7.77 -9.21
N GLU A 44 1.32 -8.16 -10.05
CA GLU A 44 2.52 -8.88 -9.59
C GLU A 44 3.38 -7.96 -8.71
N GLY A 45 3.59 -6.71 -9.14
CA GLY A 45 4.32 -5.71 -8.36
C GLY A 45 3.64 -5.40 -7.01
N LEU A 46 2.32 -5.25 -6.99
CA LEU A 46 1.57 -5.04 -5.75
C LEU A 46 1.59 -6.26 -4.83
N ALA A 47 1.49 -7.46 -5.38
CA ALA A 47 1.59 -8.69 -4.60
C ALA A 47 2.96 -8.82 -3.93
N GLY A 48 4.04 -8.45 -4.62
CA GLY A 48 5.38 -8.40 -4.05
C GLY A 48 5.49 -7.44 -2.85
N ILE A 49 4.83 -6.27 -2.92
CA ILE A 49 4.76 -5.33 -1.80
C ILE A 49 3.95 -5.92 -0.63
N LEU A 50 2.77 -6.47 -0.92
CA LEU A 50 1.85 -7.01 0.10
C LEU A 50 2.41 -8.26 0.78
N TRP A 51 3.24 -9.04 0.08
CA TRP A 51 3.95 -10.20 0.62
C TRP A 51 4.78 -9.87 1.87
N GLU A 52 5.29 -8.65 1.98
CA GLU A 52 6.11 -8.21 3.12
C GLU A 52 5.30 -7.92 4.39
N PHE A 53 3.97 -7.84 4.28
CA PHE A 53 3.10 -7.53 5.42
C PHE A 53 2.76 -8.81 6.21
N GLU A 54 2.82 -8.72 7.54
CA GLU A 54 2.53 -9.86 8.43
C GLU A 54 1.12 -10.44 8.22
N VAL A 55 0.15 -9.60 7.85
CA VAL A 55 -1.23 -10.02 7.55
C VAL A 55 -1.33 -11.03 6.40
N PHE A 56 -0.35 -11.04 5.49
CA PHE A 56 -0.30 -11.98 4.36
C PHE A 56 0.67 -13.14 4.57
N ALA A 57 1.25 -13.32 5.76
CA ALA A 57 2.27 -14.34 6.02
C ALA A 57 1.79 -15.79 5.81
N GLU A 58 0.48 -16.04 5.81
CA GLU A 58 -0.12 -17.36 5.54
C GLU A 58 -0.48 -17.60 4.07
N TYR A 59 -0.41 -16.56 3.24
CA TYR A 59 -0.72 -16.64 1.81
C TYR A 59 0.54 -17.00 1.03
N THR A 60 0.38 -17.45 -0.21
CA THR A 60 1.44 -17.55 -1.22
C THR A 60 1.39 -16.34 -2.15
N GLU A 61 2.51 -15.97 -2.78
CA GLU A 61 2.59 -14.79 -3.65
C GLU A 61 1.54 -14.89 -4.77
N ASP A 62 1.36 -16.09 -5.35
CA ASP A 62 0.32 -16.39 -6.34
C ASP A 62 -1.10 -16.14 -5.79
N GLU A 63 -1.38 -16.46 -4.53
CA GLU A 63 -2.68 -16.19 -3.89
C GLU A 63 -2.89 -14.69 -3.68
N ILE A 64 -1.84 -13.94 -3.34
CA ILE A 64 -1.95 -12.48 -3.22
C ILE A 64 -2.18 -11.84 -4.59
N VAL A 65 -1.51 -12.32 -5.64
CA VAL A 65 -1.77 -11.85 -7.02
C VAL A 65 -3.24 -12.07 -7.40
N GLU A 66 -3.80 -13.24 -7.11
CA GLU A 66 -5.22 -13.54 -7.38
C GLU A 66 -6.14 -12.57 -6.62
N ILE A 67 -5.87 -12.31 -5.34
CA ILE A 67 -6.60 -11.30 -4.55
C ILE A 67 -6.50 -9.92 -5.20
N VAL A 68 -5.32 -9.49 -5.60
CA VAL A 68 -5.10 -8.17 -6.19
C VAL A 68 -5.84 -8.04 -7.53
N ASP A 69 -5.77 -9.06 -8.40
CA ASP A 69 -6.49 -9.09 -9.68
C ASP A 69 -8.01 -8.99 -9.48
N ASP A 70 -8.57 -9.73 -8.52
CA ASP A 70 -10.00 -9.69 -8.21
C ASP A 70 -10.44 -8.32 -7.69
N LEU A 71 -9.60 -7.65 -6.90
CA LEU A 71 -9.87 -6.31 -6.39
C LEU A 71 -9.79 -5.26 -7.51
N ILE A 72 -8.84 -5.39 -8.45
CA ILE A 72 -8.75 -4.53 -9.64
C ILE A 72 -10.02 -4.69 -10.47
N ALA A 73 -10.45 -5.92 -10.75
CA ALA A 73 -11.68 -6.20 -11.49
C ALA A 73 -12.92 -5.59 -10.79
N SER A 74 -13.02 -5.74 -9.47
CA SER A 74 -14.09 -5.13 -8.67
C SER A 74 -14.09 -3.60 -8.79
N ALA A 75 -12.90 -2.97 -8.78
CA ALA A 75 -12.76 -1.54 -8.95
C ALA A 75 -13.13 -1.05 -10.36
N GLU A 76 -12.90 -1.86 -11.40
CA GLU A 76 -13.33 -1.57 -12.77
C GLU A 76 -14.85 -1.66 -12.93
N GLU A 77 -15.47 -2.69 -12.33
CA GLU A 77 -16.90 -2.99 -12.48
C GLU A 77 -17.78 -2.07 -11.62
N GLU A 78 -17.45 -1.92 -10.34
CA GLU A 78 -18.26 -1.22 -9.34
C GLU A 78 -17.72 0.17 -8.97
N GLY A 79 -16.46 0.43 -9.34
CA GLY A 79 -15.78 1.70 -9.12
C GLY A 79 -14.82 1.68 -7.94
N VAL A 80 -13.68 2.34 -8.11
CA VAL A 80 -12.60 2.47 -7.12
C VAL A 80 -13.08 2.98 -5.75
N GLY A 81 -14.04 3.92 -5.74
CA GLY A 81 -14.61 4.40 -4.47
C GLY A 81 -15.47 3.38 -3.75
N ALA A 82 -16.14 2.47 -4.48
CA ALA A 82 -16.90 1.38 -3.88
C ALA A 82 -15.98 0.38 -3.18
N LEU A 83 -14.83 0.07 -3.81
CA LEU A 83 -13.79 -0.75 -3.22
C LEU A 83 -13.26 -0.14 -1.90
N LEU A 84 -12.85 1.14 -1.91
CA LEU A 84 -12.34 1.80 -0.70
C LEU A 84 -13.39 1.86 0.43
N ASN A 85 -14.63 2.21 0.10
CA ASN A 85 -15.70 2.30 1.10
C ASN A 85 -16.02 0.94 1.74
N THR A 86 -15.87 -0.14 0.98
CA THR A 86 -16.08 -1.51 1.49
C THR A 86 -14.93 -1.91 2.38
N ALA A 87 -13.69 -1.71 1.92
CA ALA A 87 -12.48 -1.99 2.69
C ALA A 87 -12.52 -1.28 4.06
N THR A 88 -12.75 0.03 4.07
CA THR A 88 -12.82 0.84 5.30
C THR A 88 -13.96 0.45 6.27
N GLN A 89 -14.98 -0.30 5.81
CA GLN A 89 -16.07 -0.78 6.66
C GLN A 89 -15.81 -2.14 7.29
N VAL A 90 -15.04 -3.00 6.62
CA VAL A 90 -14.77 -4.37 7.09
C VAL A 90 -13.41 -4.52 7.78
N LEU A 91 -12.52 -3.53 7.61
CA LEU A 91 -11.21 -3.50 8.25
C LEU A 91 -11.36 -3.56 9.78
N SER A 92 -10.67 -4.51 10.41
CA SER A 92 -10.64 -4.65 11.86
C SER A 92 -9.86 -3.51 12.50
N GLU A 93 -10.13 -3.20 13.78
CA GLU A 93 -9.44 -2.11 14.49
C GLU A 93 -7.93 -2.32 14.56
N ASP A 94 -7.49 -3.58 14.64
CA ASP A 94 -6.09 -4.01 14.61
C ASP A 94 -5.43 -3.83 13.25
N MET A 95 -6.16 -3.92 12.13
CA MET A 95 -5.62 -3.80 10.77
C MET A 95 -5.77 -2.39 10.17
N ILE A 96 -6.28 -1.40 10.92
CA ILE A 96 -6.38 -0.01 10.44
C ILE A 96 -4.99 0.54 10.07
N TRP A 97 -3.99 0.23 10.88
CA TRP A 97 -2.62 0.68 10.66
C TRP A 97 -2.01 -0.01 9.45
N ASP A 98 -2.22 -1.32 9.30
CA ASP A 98 -1.77 -2.09 8.13
C ASP A 98 -2.40 -1.57 6.84
N GLY A 99 -3.70 -1.29 6.85
CA GLY A 99 -4.39 -0.70 5.70
C GLY A 99 -3.81 0.66 5.29
N PHE A 100 -3.52 1.53 6.27
CA PHE A 100 -2.88 2.81 5.96
C PHE A 100 -1.43 2.63 5.48
N ALA A 101 -0.67 1.75 6.12
CA ALA A 101 0.71 1.44 5.75
C ALA A 101 0.79 0.90 4.31
N ALA A 102 -0.12 0.00 3.92
CA ALA A 102 -0.19 -0.53 2.56
C ALA A 102 -0.42 0.58 1.52
N GLY A 103 -1.31 1.54 1.82
CA GLY A 103 -1.48 2.72 0.97
C GLY A 103 -0.26 3.65 0.93
N VAL A 104 0.50 3.74 2.01
CA VAL A 104 1.74 4.53 2.07
C VAL A 104 2.86 3.89 1.25
N VAL A 105 3.11 2.60 1.40
CA VAL A 105 4.18 1.87 0.69
C VAL A 105 4.01 1.98 -0.81
N VAL A 106 2.77 1.80 -1.30
CA VAL A 106 2.46 1.90 -2.74
C VAL A 106 2.76 3.29 -3.31
N LEU A 107 2.69 4.34 -2.49
CA LEU A 107 2.94 5.71 -2.92
C LEU A 107 4.37 6.18 -2.68
N LEU A 108 5.19 5.37 -2.00
CA LEU A 108 6.59 5.66 -1.74
C LEU A 108 7.36 5.79 -3.06
N ASP A 109 8.24 6.78 -3.15
CA ASP A 109 9.15 6.86 -4.27
C ASP A 109 10.24 5.78 -4.10
N PRO A 110 10.42 4.87 -5.08
CA PRO A 110 11.38 3.78 -4.94
C PRO A 110 12.85 4.25 -4.99
N GLU A 111 13.14 5.45 -5.51
CA GLU A 111 14.49 5.99 -5.58
C GLU A 111 14.81 6.88 -4.37
N GLU A 112 13.88 7.77 -3.98
CA GLU A 112 14.11 8.69 -2.87
C GLU A 112 13.71 8.12 -1.51
N LEU A 113 12.99 6.99 -1.47
CA LEU A 113 12.43 6.38 -0.26
C LEU A 113 11.71 7.42 0.61
N VAL A 114 10.93 8.29 -0.02
CA VAL A 114 10.08 9.29 0.63
C VAL A 114 8.77 9.42 -0.13
N ILE A 115 7.75 9.96 0.54
CA ILE A 115 6.46 10.20 -0.08
C ILE A 115 6.48 11.56 -0.80
N PRO A 116 6.28 11.61 -2.13
CA PRO A 116 6.21 12.87 -2.88
C PRO A 116 5.10 13.80 -2.37
N GLN A 117 5.35 15.12 -2.41
CA GLN A 117 4.42 16.12 -1.85
C GLN A 117 3.06 16.16 -2.56
N ASP A 118 3.01 15.80 -3.83
CA ASP A 118 1.79 15.74 -4.64
C ASP A 118 0.88 14.57 -4.26
N LYS A 119 1.40 13.53 -3.59
CA LYS A 119 0.64 12.40 -3.05
C LYS A 119 0.06 12.65 -1.66
N GLN A 120 0.59 13.65 -0.93
CA GLN A 120 0.13 14.02 0.43
C GLN A 120 -1.38 14.31 0.54
N PRO A 121 -2.04 15.01 -0.41
CA PRO A 121 -3.48 15.24 -0.34
C PRO A 121 -4.31 13.95 -0.40
N TYR A 122 -3.84 12.93 -1.12
CA TYR A 122 -4.49 11.62 -1.15
C TYR A 122 -4.37 10.94 0.22
N LEU A 123 -3.15 10.84 0.76
CA LEU A 123 -2.92 10.24 2.07
C LEU A 123 -3.69 10.94 3.19
N LYS A 124 -3.85 12.27 3.10
CA LYS A 124 -4.66 13.00 4.07
C LYS A 124 -6.12 12.55 4.06
N LYS A 125 -6.69 12.30 2.89
CA LYS A 125 -8.06 11.79 2.77
C LYS A 125 -8.17 10.32 3.17
N LEU A 126 -7.16 9.51 2.84
CA LEU A 126 -7.12 8.11 3.26
C LEU A 126 -7.06 8.00 4.80
N GLN A 127 -6.20 8.82 5.44
CA GLN A 127 -6.15 8.98 6.89
C GLN A 127 -7.54 9.30 7.46
N GLU A 128 -8.23 10.30 6.90
CA GLU A 128 -9.57 10.70 7.35
C GLU A 128 -10.60 9.59 7.17
N ALA A 129 -10.55 8.84 6.06
CA ALA A 129 -11.42 7.70 5.78
C ALA A 129 -11.22 6.57 6.80
N LEU A 130 -9.96 6.29 7.16
CA LEU A 130 -9.56 5.33 8.19
C LEU A 130 -9.70 5.86 9.63
N LYS A 131 -10.11 7.12 9.79
CA LYS A 131 -10.33 7.80 11.09
C LYS A 131 -9.08 7.83 11.98
N LEU A 132 -7.91 7.86 11.36
CA LEU A 132 -6.63 8.00 12.05
C LEU A 132 -6.39 9.46 12.47
N LYS A 133 -5.79 9.66 13.64
CA LYS A 133 -5.30 10.98 14.05
C LYS A 133 -4.08 11.36 13.21
N ASP A 134 -3.81 12.66 13.14
CA ASP A 134 -2.64 13.19 12.42
C ASP A 134 -1.34 12.59 12.95
N GLU A 135 -1.23 12.44 14.28
CA GLU A 135 -0.07 11.86 14.94
C GLU A 135 0.10 10.37 14.58
N GLU A 136 -0.99 9.60 14.52
CA GLU A 136 -0.97 8.17 14.18
C GLU A 136 -0.54 7.96 12.72
N ALA A 137 -1.10 8.72 11.79
CA ALA A 137 -0.70 8.63 10.38
C ALA A 137 0.75 9.08 10.14
N GLN A 138 1.23 10.10 10.86
CA GLN A 138 2.63 10.50 10.77
C GLN A 138 3.57 9.45 11.33
N GLU A 139 3.19 8.77 12.41
CA GLU A 139 3.95 7.66 12.99
C GLU A 139 4.08 6.51 11.98
N ILE A 140 2.97 6.07 11.39
CA ILE A 140 2.97 4.99 10.38
C ILE A 140 3.82 5.36 9.16
N ILE A 141 3.71 6.60 8.64
CA ILE A 141 4.55 7.05 7.52
C ILE A 141 6.03 6.98 7.87
N GLN A 142 6.41 7.39 9.09
CA GLN A 142 7.81 7.34 9.52
C GLN A 142 8.31 5.92 9.69
N GLU A 143 7.52 5.03 10.29
CA GLU A 143 7.88 3.61 10.46
C GLU A 143 8.07 2.93 9.12
N VAL A 144 7.12 3.09 8.20
CA VAL A 144 7.24 2.55 6.84
C VAL A 144 8.50 3.09 6.17
N THR A 145 8.68 4.42 6.13
CA THR A 145 9.81 5.03 5.44
C THR A 145 11.17 4.59 6.03
N ALA A 146 11.25 4.47 7.36
CA ALA A 146 12.46 4.01 8.03
C ALA A 146 12.80 2.55 7.71
N ALA A 147 11.81 1.66 7.64
CA ALA A 147 12.02 0.25 7.30
C ALA A 147 12.64 0.06 5.89
N PHE A 148 12.24 0.91 4.93
CA PHE A 148 12.82 0.90 3.58
C PHE A 148 14.25 1.49 3.56
N GLN A 149 14.52 2.53 4.36
CA GLN A 149 15.85 3.13 4.46
C GLN A 149 16.87 2.20 5.11
N GLU A 150 16.49 1.46 6.17
CA GLU A 150 17.37 0.48 6.82
C GLU A 150 17.71 -0.69 5.89
N SER A 151 16.74 -1.14 5.08
CA SER A 151 16.96 -2.20 4.09
C SER A 151 17.95 -1.79 2.98
N ASP A 152 17.90 -0.54 2.53
CA ASP A 152 18.83 -0.01 1.52
C ASP A 152 20.23 0.21 2.12
N GLU A 153 20.34 0.67 3.38
CA GLU A 153 21.62 0.84 4.07
C GLU A 153 22.36 -0.50 4.35
N GLU A 154 21.64 -1.61 4.56
CA GLU A 154 22.26 -2.94 4.73
C GLU A 154 22.84 -3.51 3.41
N GLU A 155 22.31 -3.13 2.24
CA GLU A 155 22.82 -3.61 0.94
C GLU A 155 24.20 -3.02 0.59
N TYR A 156 24.54 -1.82 1.10
CA TYR A 156 25.86 -1.19 0.87
C TYR A 156 26.97 -1.67 1.82
N LEU A 157 26.65 -2.41 2.87
CA LEU A 157 27.65 -2.84 3.88
C LEU A 157 28.29 -4.21 3.58
N ASP A 158 27.81 -4.96 2.59
CA ASP A 158 28.34 -6.31 2.27
C ASP A 158 29.45 -6.31 1.19
N ASP A 159 29.77 -5.15 0.59
CA ASP A 159 30.79 -5.03 -0.48
C ASP A 159 32.16 -4.46 -0.02
N GLU A 160 32.34 -4.10 1.27
CA GLU A 160 33.58 -3.46 1.77
C GLU A 160 34.50 -4.34 2.66
N ASP A 161 34.35 -5.68 2.71
CA ASP A 161 35.30 -6.57 3.43
C ASP A 161 35.92 -7.67 2.53
N ASP A 162 36.32 -7.35 1.30
CA ASP A 162 37.31 -8.18 0.59
C ASP A 162 38.30 -7.35 -0.25
N THR A 163 38.94 -6.36 0.37
CA THR A 163 40.17 -5.77 -0.20
C THR A 163 41.34 -5.71 0.78
N VAL A 164 42.19 -6.74 0.63
CA VAL A 164 43.66 -6.70 0.72
C VAL A 164 44.30 -6.45 2.09
N ALA A 165 44.76 -7.54 2.70
CA ALA A 165 46.03 -7.52 3.45
C ALA A 165 46.76 -8.87 3.30
N MET A 166 47.22 -9.17 2.08
CA MET A 166 48.40 -10.03 1.90
C MET A 166 49.60 -9.13 1.56
N GLU A 167 50.28 -8.61 2.58
CA GLU A 167 51.66 -8.14 2.42
C GLU A 167 52.50 -8.50 3.67
N ASP A 168 53.56 -9.29 3.37
CA ASP A 168 54.75 -9.75 4.11
C ASP A 168 54.65 -10.67 5.35
#